data_AF-A0A2N2FQN0-F1
#
_entry.id   AF-A0A2N2FQN0-F1
#
_cell.length_a   1.000
_cell.length_b   1.000
_cell.length_c   1.000
_cell.angle_alpha   90.00
_cell.angle_beta   90.00
_cell.angle_gamma   90.00
#
_symmetry.space_group_name_H-M   'P 1'
#
loop_
_entity.id
_entity.type
_entity.pdbx_description
1 polymer ?
#
loop_
_entity_poly.entity_id
_entity_poly.type
_entity_poly.pdbx_seq_one_letter_code
_entity_poly.pdbx_strand_id
1 'polypeptide(L)'
;MPLLVEGISVIIKRDAIDKKYPGGWDGFVEDVPNKTLCEDDYIARVGFMTPLDVGEYITQLEGYGFQHMENGYAIDIVVVDQIRGLCVKCNWLEIFYFSIDNDQKKRV
;
A
#
# COMPACT_ATOMS: atom_id res chain seq x y z
N MET A 1 -8.95 4.84 -9.72
CA MET A 1 -9.31 6.11 -9.02
C MET A 1 -8.18 6.41 -8.05
N PRO A 2 -7.65 7.64 -7.95
CA PRO A 2 -6.51 7.88 -7.06
C PRO A 2 -6.92 7.64 -5.60
N LEU A 3 -6.04 6.96 -4.85
CA LEU A 3 -6.21 6.70 -3.42
C LEU A 3 -5.32 7.66 -2.61
N LEU A 4 -5.87 8.19 -1.52
CA LEU A 4 -5.11 9.05 -0.62
C LEU A 4 -4.12 8.22 0.20
N VAL A 5 -2.88 8.67 0.28
CA VAL A 5 -1.88 8.17 1.24
C VAL A 5 -1.93 9.04 2.49
N GLU A 6 -2.22 8.41 3.63
CA GLU A 6 -2.30 9.07 4.93
C GLU A 6 -1.41 8.30 5.92
N GLY A 7 -0.58 9.03 6.68
CA GLY A 7 0.35 8.41 7.62
C GLY A 7 1.29 7.43 6.93
N ILE A 8 1.19 6.14 7.28
CA ILE A 8 1.90 5.05 6.62
C ILE A 8 0.87 4.15 5.95
N SER A 9 0.96 4.00 4.63
CA SER A 9 0.02 3.22 3.83
C SER A 9 0.71 2.00 3.23
N VAL A 10 0.14 0.82 3.45
CA VAL A 10 0.50 -0.42 2.75
C VAL A 10 -0.41 -0.53 1.53
N ILE A 11 0.19 -0.49 0.34
CA ILE A 11 -0.52 -0.61 -0.93
C ILE A 11 -0.21 -1.97 -1.54
N ILE A 12 -1.25 -2.68 -1.95
CA ILE A 12 -1.19 -4.07 -2.43
C ILE A 12 -1.87 -4.13 -3.79
N LYS A 13 -1.29 -4.87 -4.73
CA LYS A 13 -1.96 -5.13 -6.02
C LYS A 13 -3.22 -5.97 -5.84
N ARG A 14 -4.33 -5.54 -6.47
CA ARG A 14 -5.60 -6.28 -6.44
C ARG A 14 -5.47 -7.67 -7.04
N ASP A 15 -4.74 -7.79 -8.14
CA ASP A 15 -4.56 -9.08 -8.82
C ASP A 15 -3.76 -10.09 -7.96
N ALA A 16 -2.84 -9.61 -7.12
CA ALA A 16 -2.12 -10.44 -6.16
C ALA A 16 -3.07 -10.91 -5.04
N ILE A 17 -3.95 -10.03 -4.55
CA ILE A 17 -4.97 -10.40 -3.55
C ILE A 17 -5.87 -11.51 -4.07
N ASP A 18 -6.42 -11.35 -5.28
CA ASP A 18 -7.33 -12.32 -5.88
C ASP A 18 -6.68 -13.70 -6.06
N LYS A 19 -5.36 -13.73 -6.32
CA LYS A 19 -4.61 -14.97 -6.57
C LYS A 19 -4.09 -15.64 -5.31
N LYS A 20 -3.70 -14.87 -4.29
CA LYS A 20 -2.86 -15.34 -3.18
C LYS A 20 -3.59 -15.36 -1.84
N TYR A 21 -4.55 -14.45 -1.63
CA TYR A 21 -5.24 -14.38 -0.36
C TYR A 21 -6.27 -15.52 -0.23
N PRO A 22 -6.37 -16.23 0.91
CA PRO A 22 -7.42 -17.21 1.13
C PRO A 22 -8.81 -16.59 0.97
N GLY A 23 -9.65 -17.14 0.07
CA GLY A 23 -10.95 -16.54 -0.24
C GLY A 23 -10.89 -15.33 -1.18
N GLY A 24 -9.71 -15.01 -1.74
CA GLY A 24 -9.53 -13.92 -2.69
C GLY A 24 -9.83 -12.55 -2.10
N TRP A 25 -10.47 -11.69 -2.88
CA TRP A 25 -10.85 -10.35 -2.44
C TRP A 25 -11.76 -10.34 -1.22
N ASP A 26 -12.81 -11.16 -1.21
CA ASP A 26 -13.81 -11.13 -0.14
C ASP A 26 -13.17 -11.54 1.20
N GLY A 27 -12.34 -12.59 1.19
CA GLY A 27 -11.56 -12.99 2.37
C GLY A 27 -10.60 -11.89 2.83
N PHE A 28 -9.94 -11.20 1.90
CA PHE A 28 -9.08 -10.07 2.24
C PHE A 28 -9.84 -8.93 2.90
N VAL A 29 -11.02 -8.56 2.38
CA VAL A 29 -11.86 -7.48 2.93
C VAL A 29 -12.33 -7.81 4.34
N GLU A 30 -12.72 -9.07 4.58
CA GLU A 30 -13.15 -9.56 5.90
C GLU A 30 -12.01 -9.50 6.94
N ASP A 31 -10.78 -9.76 6.52
CA ASP A 31 -9.61 -9.90 7.41
C ASP A 31 -8.77 -8.62 7.56
N VAL A 32 -9.11 -7.51 6.89
CA VAL A 32 -8.36 -6.25 7.03
C VAL A 32 -8.30 -5.83 8.50
N PRO A 33 -7.11 -5.48 9.05
CA PRO A 33 -6.92 -5.30 10.49
C PRO A 33 -7.62 -4.06 11.07
N ASN A 34 -8.13 -3.17 10.22
CA ASN A 34 -8.76 -1.92 10.62
C ASN A 34 -9.70 -1.36 9.52
N LYS A 35 -10.42 -0.29 9.84
CA LYS A 35 -11.41 0.33 8.94
C LYS A 35 -10.82 1.38 8.00
N THR A 36 -9.61 1.17 7.49
CA THR A 36 -8.93 2.13 6.60
C THR A 36 -8.71 1.61 5.19
N LEU A 37 -9.29 0.44 4.87
CA LEU A 37 -9.28 -0.10 3.52
C LEU A 37 -9.89 0.92 2.55
N CYS A 38 -9.11 1.26 1.53
CA CYS A 38 -9.57 1.93 0.33
C CYS A 38 -9.00 1.20 -0.88
N GLU A 39 -9.77 1.12 -1.96
CA GLU A 39 -9.39 0.37 -3.14
C GLU A 39 -9.79 1.07 -4.43
N ASP A 40 -9.13 0.67 -5.51
CA ASP A 40 -9.62 0.81 -6.86
C ASP A 40 -9.48 -0.53 -7.61
N ASP A 41 -9.65 -0.50 -8.93
CA ASP A 41 -9.59 -1.71 -9.76
C ASP A 41 -8.20 -2.38 -9.78
N TYR A 42 -7.14 -1.67 -9.39
CA TYR A 42 -5.76 -2.14 -9.51
C TYR A 42 -5.06 -2.31 -8.17
N ILE A 43 -5.41 -1.52 -7.16
CA ILE A 43 -4.75 -1.52 -5.86
C ILE A 43 -5.72 -1.47 -4.69
N ALA A 44 -5.30 -2.06 -3.58
CA ALA A 44 -5.91 -1.89 -2.25
C ALA A 44 -4.91 -1.21 -1.33
N ARG A 45 -5.39 -0.34 -0.45
CA ARG A 45 -4.59 0.44 0.50
C ARG A 45 -5.12 0.26 1.90
N VAL A 46 -4.23 -0.05 2.84
CA VAL A 46 -4.52 -0.12 4.27
C VAL A 46 -3.58 0.84 5.00
N GLY A 47 -4.15 1.69 5.86
CA GLY A 47 -3.43 2.71 6.63
C GLY A 47 -3.02 2.21 8.02
N PHE A 48 -1.87 2.70 8.48
CA PHE A 48 -1.26 2.38 9.76
C PHE A 48 -0.64 3.62 10.41
N MET A 49 -0.61 3.61 11.74
CA MET A 49 -0.03 4.71 12.53
C MET A 49 1.44 4.47 12.87
N THR A 50 1.90 3.21 12.89
CA THR A 50 3.27 2.87 13.29
C THR A 50 3.97 1.96 12.27
N PRO A 51 5.30 2.09 12.10
CA PRO A 51 6.08 1.17 11.28
C PRO A 51 6.09 -0.28 11.80
N LEU A 52 5.88 -0.48 13.10
CA LEU A 52 5.83 -1.82 13.71
C LEU A 52 4.63 -2.60 13.18
N ASP A 53 3.43 -2.00 13.24
CA ASP A 53 2.20 -2.62 12.74
C ASP A 53 2.28 -2.92 11.24
N VAL A 54 2.96 -2.05 10.47
CA VAL A 54 3.23 -2.26 9.05
C VAL A 54 4.09 -3.50 8.82
N GLY A 55 5.16 -3.66 9.60
CA GLY A 55 6.04 -4.83 9.51
C GLY A 55 5.33 -6.14 9.86
N GLU A 56 4.49 -6.12 10.91
CA GLU A 56 3.67 -7.27 11.30
C GLU A 56 2.66 -7.63 10.20
N TYR A 57 1.98 -6.63 9.62
CA TYR A 57 1.02 -6.86 8.55
C TYR A 57 1.67 -7.38 7.27
N ILE A 58 2.84 -6.85 6.87
CA ILE A 58 3.59 -7.38 5.73
C ILE A 58 4.01 -8.83 6.00
N THR A 59 4.49 -9.15 7.19
CA THR A 59 4.89 -10.52 7.56
C THR A 59 3.70 -11.48 7.46
N GLN A 60 2.51 -11.05 7.87
CA GLN A 60 1.28 -11.83 7.72
C GLN A 60 0.97 -12.09 6.23
N LEU A 61 1.02 -11.05 5.39
CA LEU A 61 0.78 -11.19 3.94
C LEU A 61 1.82 -12.08 3.27
N GLU A 62 3.10 -11.98 3.64
CA GLU A 62 4.15 -12.86 3.15
C GLU A 62 3.88 -14.33 3.52
N GLY A 63 3.21 -14.58 4.65
CA GLY A 63 2.69 -15.90 5.03
C GLY A 63 1.66 -16.48 4.04
N TYR A 64 0.95 -15.64 3.29
CA TYR A 64 0.06 -16.05 2.20
C TYR A 64 0.75 -16.06 0.81
N GLY A 65 2.07 -15.84 0.76
CA GLY A 65 2.86 -15.87 -0.47
C GLY A 65 2.92 -14.55 -1.24
N PHE A 66 2.51 -13.44 -0.62
CA PHE A 66 2.80 -12.10 -1.15
C PHE A 66 4.29 -11.80 -1.03
N GLN A 67 4.78 -10.92 -1.90
CA GLN A 67 6.17 -10.46 -1.89
C GLN A 67 6.21 -8.94 -1.76
N HIS A 68 6.85 -8.44 -0.71
CA HIS A 68 7.05 -7.02 -0.55
C HIS A 68 8.10 -6.48 -1.53
N MET A 69 9.23 -7.15 -1.68
CA MET A 69 10.31 -6.63 -2.54
C MET A 69 11.19 -7.74 -3.10
N GLU A 70 11.64 -7.56 -4.33
CA GLU A 70 12.71 -8.35 -4.94
C GLU A 70 13.67 -7.40 -5.68
N ASN A 71 14.98 -7.60 -5.51
CA ASN A 71 16.02 -6.79 -6.17
C ASN A 71 15.85 -5.26 -6.02
N GLY A 72 15.30 -4.80 -4.89
CA GLY A 72 15.07 -3.38 -4.61
C GLY A 72 13.77 -2.79 -5.19
N TYR A 73 12.93 -3.61 -5.82
CA TYR A 73 11.65 -3.21 -6.40
C TYR A 73 10.47 -3.90 -5.71
N ALA A 74 9.40 -3.15 -5.48
CA ALA A 74 8.13 -3.66 -4.97
C ALA A 74 7.49 -4.65 -5.95
N ILE A 75 7.03 -5.80 -5.43
CA ILE A 75 6.43 -6.87 -6.25
C ILE A 75 4.91 -6.86 -6.14
N ASP A 76 4.36 -7.27 -5.00
CA ASP A 76 2.92 -7.26 -4.73
C ASP A 76 2.51 -6.15 -3.76
N ILE A 77 3.42 -5.79 -2.86
CA ILE A 77 3.19 -4.84 -1.77
C ILE A 77 4.19 -3.69 -1.89
N VAL A 78 3.77 -2.47 -1.59
CA VAL A 78 4.66 -1.33 -1.38
C VAL A 78 4.19 -0.50 -0.18
N VAL A 79 5.14 -0.05 0.63
CA VAL A 79 4.86 0.92 1.71
C VAL A 79 5.10 2.33 1.20
N VAL A 80 4.13 3.20 1.45
CA VAL A 80 4.22 4.64 1.22
C VAL A 80 4.07 5.37 2.54
N ASP A 81 5.06 6.16 2.89
CA ASP A 81 5.00 7.10 4.00
C ASP A 81 4.61 8.48 3.45
N GLN A 82 3.61 9.14 4.05
CA GLN A 82 3.10 10.42 3.57
C GLN A 82 4.19 11.51 3.49
N ILE A 83 5.21 11.46 4.35
CA ILE A 83 6.29 12.46 4.41
C ILE A 83 7.46 12.07 3.51
N ARG A 84 7.81 10.78 3.45
CA ARG A 84 9.00 10.27 2.74
C ARG A 84 8.71 9.75 1.33
N GLY A 85 7.44 9.47 1.02
CA GLY A 85 7.03 8.84 -0.23
C GLY A 85 7.21 7.32 -0.22
N LEU A 86 7.49 6.76 -1.41
CA LEU A 86 7.76 5.34 -1.60
C LEU A 86 8.97 4.90 -0.76
N CYS A 87 8.80 3.86 0.05
CA CYS A 87 9.91 3.29 0.82
C CYS A 87 10.84 2.39 -0.02
N VAL A 88 10.37 1.91 -1.17
CA VAL A 88 11.14 1.09 -2.13
C VAL A 88 10.76 1.48 -3.56
N LYS A 89 11.58 1.15 -4.56
CA LYS A 89 11.25 1.44 -5.96
C LYS A 89 10.00 0.69 -6.37
N CYS A 90 9.12 1.31 -7.14
CA CYS A 90 7.90 0.69 -7.60
C CYS A 90 7.65 1.07 -9.06
N ASN A 91 7.41 0.06 -9.92
CA ASN A 91 7.21 0.26 -11.36
C ASN A 91 5.73 0.18 -11.77
N TRP A 92 4.84 -0.14 -10.82
CA TRP A 92 3.42 -0.36 -11.07
C TRP A 92 2.53 0.66 -10.35
N LEU A 93 3.12 1.61 -9.63
CA LEU A 93 2.41 2.66 -8.92
C LEU A 93 3.02 4.01 -9.23
N GLU A 94 2.15 4.99 -9.48
CA GLU A 94 2.53 6.39 -9.64
C GLU A 94 2.01 7.20 -8.44
N ILE A 95 2.86 8.06 -7.86
CA ILE A 95 2.49 8.92 -6.73
C ILE A 95 2.48 10.36 -7.17
N PHE A 96 1.37 11.04 -6.89
CA PHE A 96 1.23 12.47 -7.07
C PHE A 96 1.20 13.17 -5.71
N TYR A 97 1.94 14.27 -5.61
CA TYR A 97 1.94 15.12 -4.43
C TYR A 97 1.17 16.40 -4.72
N PHE A 98 0.18 16.70 -3.89
CA PHE A 98 -0.61 17.92 -4.00
C PHE A 98 -0.40 18.79 -2.77
N SER A 99 0.09 20.01 -2.97
CA SER A 99 0.09 21.06 -1.95
C SER A 99 -1.26 21.76 -1.99
N ILE A 100 -1.99 21.76 -0.87
CA ILE A 100 -3.32 22.39 -0.76
C ILE A 100 -3.19 23.91 -0.58
N ASP A 101 -2.02 24.41 -0.23
CA ASP A 101 -1.71 25.84 -0.26
C ASP A 101 -1.24 26.26 -1.65
N ASN A 102 -1.76 27.42 -2.12
CA ASN A 102 -1.37 28.09 -3.35
C ASN A 102 0.05 28.69 -3.28
N ASP A 103 0.97 28.01 -2.59
CA ASP A 103 2.37 28.36 -2.50
C ASP A 103 3.15 27.38 -3.38
N GLN A 104 3.54 27.85 -4.57
CA GLN A 104 4.26 27.11 -5.62
C GLN A 104 5.69 26.68 -5.20
N LYS A 105 5.93 26.45 -3.91
CA LYS A 105 7.24 26.15 -3.34
C LYS A 105 7.16 24.97 -2.38
N LYS A 106 7.00 23.76 -2.93
CA LYS A 106 7.43 22.43 -2.39
C LYS A 106 6.52 21.34 -2.99
N ARG A 107 6.97 20.25 -3.59
CA ARG A 107 8.30 19.75 -4.00
C ARG A 107 8.10 18.99 -5.33
N VAL A 108 9.11 19.07 -6.20
CA VAL A 108 9.33 18.17 -7.35
C VAL A 108 9.70 16.79 -6.83
#